data_AF-A0A443LS70-F1
#
_entry.id   AF-A0A443LS70-F1
#
_cell.length_a   1.000
_cell.length_b   1.000
_cell.length_c   1.000
_cell.angle_alpha   90.00
_cell.angle_beta   90.00
_cell.angle_gamma   90.00
#
_symmetry.space_group_name_H-M   'P 1'
#
loop_
_entity.id
_entity.type
_entity.pdbx_description
1 polymer ?
#
loop_
_entity_poly.entity_id
_entity_poly.type
_entity_poly.pdbx_seq_one_letter_code
_entity_poly.pdbx_strand_id
1 'polypeptide(L)'
;MHARRQTLAGLTLLLAASAAQAGDDITTLITEGTDTVPACATCHGETGLGSADVGAPMIAGMDAGFLAGALRGFAAGTRRGDTMSGIAPELSAAQIDALAAHFAALAPEKQDWPLPETDTPADAARGEAIFRNGAWDVGVPACASCHGQNGEGQSATFPRIAGQEPAYVMTRLEQLAEDPQPSDDSNVALMAAVARKLTPEDRAALAAFVATLDPTAGHVTGYTAANLAWDVPKMKASPLADAIDWTAAQTAYEKQQKRINNPKVYTHTPPSVDKIPEGPEGEMIRFGRDIFINTQQLRGTYVGNDLSCTNCHLNAGAKADAAPIWATTVDFPQYRSKNLHVNTIYERLAGCFTYSMNGTPPAPNSKVMVALETYMKWLATGIPSDAIIEPRGYIYLPMPEQKPDYARGEAVYEARCAACHGSDGAGVKNGDHVAFPPLWGETSFNWGAGMHDLEKAAGFIKHNMPLGNADLSDADAWDVALYIDSHQRPQDPRWLGSVEDTRRFFQRGSNTYGLTTPAGKMGDIGAPLPKPAGLSAAESVSPKLTDVARAQIAAEGAAN
;
A
#
# COMPACT_ATOMS: atom_id res chain seq x y z
N MET A 1 19.17 -31.67 51.57
CA MET A 1 20.33 -31.35 52.43
C MET A 1 21.48 -32.29 52.11
N HIS A 2 22.54 -31.73 51.50
CA HIS A 2 23.97 -32.05 51.66
C HIS A 2 24.49 -33.51 51.69
N ALA A 3 25.27 -33.90 50.68
CA ALA A 3 26.71 -34.29 50.76
C ALA A 3 27.15 -34.97 49.45
N ARG A 4 27.92 -34.30 48.58
CA ARG A 4 29.40 -34.39 48.40
C ARG A 4 29.93 -35.77 47.96
N ARG A 5 30.37 -35.82 46.69
CA ARG A 5 31.75 -36.00 46.20
C ARG A 5 32.30 -37.44 46.31
N GLN A 6 32.73 -38.04 45.20
CA GLN A 6 34.12 -38.00 44.73
C GLN A 6 34.29 -38.85 43.45
N THR A 7 35.15 -38.32 42.60
CA THR A 7 35.71 -38.81 41.33
C THR A 7 36.47 -40.13 41.46
N LEU A 8 36.28 -41.05 40.50
CA LEU A 8 37.31 -42.02 40.10
C LEU A 8 37.51 -41.92 38.58
N ALA A 9 38.70 -41.46 38.20
CA ALA A 9 39.23 -41.54 36.85
C ALA A 9 39.79 -42.94 36.62
N GLY A 10 39.35 -43.59 35.55
CA GLY A 10 39.76 -44.95 35.18
C GLY A 10 39.72 -45.15 33.68
N LEU A 11 40.86 -44.88 33.04
CA LEU A 11 41.48 -45.65 31.96
C LEU A 11 40.55 -46.43 30.99
N THR A 12 40.24 -45.84 29.83
CA THR A 12 40.03 -46.61 28.59
C THR A 12 40.57 -45.80 27.41
N LEU A 13 41.87 -45.97 27.14
CA LEU A 13 42.49 -45.60 25.87
C LEU A 13 42.58 -46.87 25.02
N LEU A 14 42.36 -46.72 23.71
CA LEU A 14 42.42 -47.73 22.62
C LEU A 14 41.06 -48.31 22.20
N LEU A 15 40.29 -47.53 21.46
CA LEU A 15 39.51 -48.00 20.29
C LEU A 15 39.06 -46.80 19.45
N ALA A 16 40.00 -46.17 18.73
CA ALA A 16 39.69 -45.15 17.72
C ALA A 16 40.75 -45.16 16.61
N ALA A 17 40.75 -46.24 15.82
CA ALA A 17 41.53 -46.31 14.60
C ALA A 17 40.68 -46.98 13.51
N SER A 18 39.53 -46.37 13.14
CA SER A 18 38.75 -46.79 11.96
C SER A 18 37.81 -45.71 11.37
N ALA A 19 38.02 -44.42 11.63
CA ALA A 19 37.19 -43.35 11.04
C ALA A 19 37.93 -42.42 10.06
N ALA A 20 39.25 -42.57 9.91
CA ALA A 20 40.08 -41.69 9.07
C ALA A 20 40.34 -42.26 7.65
N GLN A 21 39.72 -43.39 7.28
CA GLN A 21 39.97 -44.07 6.00
C GLN A 21 38.83 -43.91 4.98
N ALA A 22 37.81 -43.09 5.26
CA ALA A 22 36.62 -42.92 4.41
C ALA A 22 36.52 -41.54 3.73
N GLY A 23 37.61 -40.77 3.75
CA GLY A 23 37.80 -39.61 2.90
C GLY A 23 38.79 -39.97 1.81
N ASP A 24 38.37 -40.75 0.82
CA ASP A 24 39.06 -40.73 -0.47
C ASP A 24 39.15 -39.26 -0.90
N ASP A 25 40.33 -38.83 -1.33
CA ASP A 25 40.68 -37.42 -1.50
C ASP A 25 39.74 -36.71 -2.49
N ILE A 26 38.66 -36.14 -1.97
CA ILE A 26 37.67 -35.43 -2.76
C ILE A 26 38.28 -34.22 -3.46
N THR A 27 39.37 -33.67 -2.89
CA THR A 27 40.16 -32.62 -3.49
C THR A 27 40.74 -33.11 -4.81
N THR A 28 41.34 -34.31 -4.82
CA THR A 28 41.85 -34.93 -6.05
C THR A 28 40.74 -35.08 -7.09
N LEU A 29 39.56 -35.58 -6.74
CA LEU A 29 38.43 -35.68 -7.68
C LEU A 29 37.98 -34.32 -8.25
N ILE A 30 38.10 -33.25 -7.46
CA ILE A 30 37.70 -31.91 -7.88
C ILE A 30 38.75 -31.27 -8.79
N THR A 31 40.04 -31.37 -8.43
CA THR A 31 41.12 -30.60 -9.09
C THR A 31 41.92 -31.38 -10.11
N GLU A 32 42.11 -32.69 -9.92
CA GLU A 32 42.98 -33.54 -10.73
C GLU A 32 42.24 -34.63 -11.50
N GLY A 33 41.15 -35.15 -10.94
CA GLY A 33 40.44 -36.32 -11.42
C GLY A 33 41.13 -37.64 -11.04
N THR A 34 40.69 -38.72 -11.67
CA THR A 34 41.25 -40.07 -11.60
C THR A 34 41.37 -40.63 -13.02
N ASP A 35 41.86 -41.87 -13.16
CA ASP A 35 41.94 -42.55 -14.45
C ASP A 35 40.57 -42.70 -15.15
N THR A 36 39.47 -42.72 -14.39
CA THR A 36 38.10 -42.92 -14.93
C THR A 36 37.17 -41.71 -14.78
N VAL A 37 37.50 -40.77 -13.88
CA VAL A 37 36.68 -39.58 -13.59
C VAL A 37 37.51 -38.32 -13.85
N PRO A 38 37.18 -37.48 -14.84
CA PRO A 38 37.88 -36.20 -15.04
C PRO A 38 37.65 -35.26 -13.85
N ALA A 39 38.58 -34.31 -13.65
CA ALA A 39 38.46 -33.29 -12.61
C ALA A 39 37.15 -32.51 -12.76
N CYS A 40 36.38 -32.38 -11.67
CA CYS A 40 35.11 -31.66 -11.68
C CYS A 40 35.30 -30.19 -12.13
N ALA A 41 36.40 -29.57 -11.68
CA ALA A 41 36.74 -28.19 -11.96
C ALA A 41 36.99 -27.91 -13.45
N THR A 42 37.30 -28.92 -14.28
CA THR A 42 37.50 -28.76 -15.72
C THR A 42 36.25 -28.25 -16.43
N CYS A 43 35.05 -28.59 -15.94
CA CYS A 43 33.79 -28.15 -16.53
C CYS A 43 33.01 -27.20 -15.62
N HIS A 44 32.97 -27.46 -14.30
CA HIS A 44 32.19 -26.65 -13.37
C HIS A 44 32.97 -25.49 -12.74
N GLY A 45 34.27 -25.37 -13.03
CA GLY A 45 35.18 -24.44 -12.36
C GLY A 45 35.55 -24.89 -10.94
N GLU A 46 36.66 -24.39 -10.41
CA GLU A 46 37.15 -24.75 -9.06
C GLU A 46 36.14 -24.39 -7.96
N THR A 47 35.37 -23.33 -8.17
CA THR A 47 34.34 -22.84 -7.24
C THR A 47 32.93 -23.34 -7.59
N GLY A 48 32.78 -24.22 -8.58
CA GLY A 48 31.47 -24.77 -8.96
C GLY A 48 30.54 -23.76 -9.63
N LEU A 49 31.07 -22.66 -10.19
CA LEU A 49 30.28 -21.58 -10.79
C LEU A 49 29.74 -21.89 -12.19
N GLY A 50 30.18 -22.99 -12.82
CA GLY A 50 29.77 -23.40 -14.16
C GLY A 50 30.68 -22.85 -15.26
N SER A 51 30.38 -23.19 -16.51
CA SER A 51 31.15 -22.75 -17.69
C SER A 51 30.25 -22.61 -18.91
N ALA A 52 30.29 -21.45 -19.55
CA ALA A 52 29.55 -21.19 -20.78
C ALA A 52 30.10 -22.00 -21.98
N ASP A 53 31.41 -22.26 -22.02
CA ASP A 53 32.07 -22.93 -23.15
C ASP A 53 31.55 -24.36 -23.38
N VAL A 54 31.11 -25.00 -22.31
CA VAL A 54 30.60 -26.39 -22.32
C VAL A 54 29.16 -26.49 -21.81
N GLY A 55 28.48 -25.36 -21.58
CA GLY A 55 27.13 -25.31 -21.01
C GLY A 55 27.02 -26.00 -19.64
N ALA A 56 28.09 -25.95 -18.83
CA ALA A 56 28.12 -26.60 -17.53
C ALA A 56 27.37 -25.74 -16.50
N PRO A 57 26.41 -26.32 -15.75
CA PRO A 57 25.67 -25.58 -14.75
C PRO A 57 26.54 -25.16 -13.57
N MET A 58 26.13 -24.07 -12.95
CA MET A 58 26.48 -23.70 -11.59
C MET A 58 25.94 -24.72 -10.60
N ILE A 59 26.84 -25.36 -9.87
CA ILE A 59 26.55 -26.34 -8.81
C ILE A 59 26.86 -25.78 -7.41
N ALA A 60 27.62 -24.68 -7.33
CA ALA A 60 27.85 -23.93 -6.10
C ALA A 60 26.52 -23.50 -5.45
N GLY A 61 26.38 -23.71 -4.15
CA GLY A 61 25.23 -23.28 -3.37
C GLY A 61 23.91 -23.97 -3.76
N MET A 62 23.96 -25.07 -4.52
CA MET A 62 22.79 -25.93 -4.73
C MET A 62 22.53 -26.78 -3.48
N ASP A 63 21.29 -27.20 -3.27
CA ASP A 63 20.95 -28.12 -2.18
C ASP A 63 21.73 -29.44 -2.31
N ALA A 64 22.36 -29.90 -1.23
CA ALA A 64 23.17 -31.11 -1.24
C ALA A 64 22.36 -32.37 -1.59
N GLY A 65 21.10 -32.45 -1.15
CA GLY A 65 20.20 -33.54 -1.51
C GLY A 65 19.87 -33.54 -3.00
N PHE A 66 19.66 -32.35 -3.59
CA PHE A 66 19.47 -32.21 -5.04
C PHE A 66 20.71 -32.66 -5.82
N LEU A 67 21.91 -32.20 -5.45
CA LEU A 67 23.16 -32.55 -6.13
C LEU A 67 23.42 -34.07 -6.08
N ALA A 68 23.28 -34.68 -4.91
CA ALA A 68 23.45 -36.12 -4.74
C ALA A 68 22.40 -36.91 -5.53
N GLY A 69 21.14 -36.43 -5.55
CA GLY A 69 20.07 -37.01 -6.37
C GLY A 69 20.35 -36.94 -7.87
N ALA A 70 20.86 -35.80 -8.35
CA ALA A 70 21.22 -35.63 -9.76
C ALA A 70 22.35 -36.57 -10.19
N LEU A 71 23.43 -36.69 -9.40
CA LEU A 71 24.55 -37.60 -9.67
C LEU A 71 24.10 -39.07 -9.70
N ARG A 72 23.30 -39.51 -8.72
CA ARG A 72 22.73 -40.86 -8.72
C ARG A 72 21.82 -41.10 -9.92
N GLY A 73 21.04 -40.09 -10.32
CA GLY A 73 20.18 -40.17 -11.49
C GLY A 73 20.96 -40.37 -12.79
N PHE A 74 22.10 -39.69 -12.94
CA PHE A 74 23.00 -39.93 -14.08
C PHE A 74 23.60 -41.34 -14.02
N ALA A 75 24.09 -41.78 -12.86
CA ALA A 75 24.67 -43.12 -12.68
C ALA A 75 23.68 -44.25 -12.99
N ALA A 76 22.40 -44.06 -12.65
CA ALA A 76 21.32 -45.02 -12.88
C ALA A 76 20.66 -44.90 -14.26
N GLY A 77 21.03 -43.88 -15.06
CA GLY A 77 20.40 -43.58 -16.36
C GLY A 77 18.98 -43.01 -16.27
N THR A 78 18.50 -42.66 -15.08
CA THR A 78 17.17 -42.05 -14.87
C THR A 78 17.17 -40.53 -15.08
N ARG A 79 18.35 -39.93 -15.22
CA ARG A 79 18.54 -38.53 -15.62
C ARG A 79 19.41 -38.46 -16.88
N ARG A 80 18.89 -37.87 -17.94
CA ARG A 80 19.62 -37.65 -19.20
C ARG A 80 20.68 -36.55 -19.05
N GLY A 81 21.85 -36.77 -19.64
CA GLY A 81 22.90 -35.76 -19.81
C GLY A 81 24.14 -36.34 -20.49
N ASP A 82 24.53 -35.79 -21.63
CA ASP A 82 25.50 -36.40 -22.55
C ASP A 82 26.89 -36.60 -21.90
N THR A 83 27.34 -35.61 -21.13
CA THR A 83 28.65 -35.67 -20.44
C THR A 83 28.55 -36.42 -19.10
N MET A 84 27.64 -35.99 -18.22
CA MET A 84 27.60 -36.52 -16.84
C MET A 84 27.14 -37.97 -16.75
N SER A 85 26.41 -38.50 -17.72
CA SER A 85 26.03 -39.93 -17.75
C SER A 85 27.23 -40.85 -18.01
N GLY A 86 28.34 -40.34 -18.56
CA GLY A 86 29.60 -41.08 -18.69
C GLY A 86 30.51 -41.00 -17.47
N ILE A 87 30.25 -40.04 -16.56
CA ILE A 87 31.10 -39.77 -15.39
C ILE A 87 30.51 -40.37 -14.12
N ALA A 88 29.21 -40.15 -13.90
CA ALA A 88 28.55 -40.51 -12.65
C ALA A 88 28.57 -42.02 -12.29
N PRO A 89 28.51 -42.98 -13.24
CA PRO A 89 28.59 -44.41 -12.91
C PRO A 89 29.93 -44.84 -12.27
N GLU A 90 31.00 -44.10 -12.52
CA GLU A 90 32.34 -44.38 -11.98
C GLU A 90 32.52 -43.86 -10.54
N LEU A 91 31.56 -43.07 -10.03
CA LEU A 91 31.58 -42.56 -8.67
C LEU A 91 30.94 -43.55 -7.70
N SER A 92 31.61 -43.82 -6.58
CA SER A 92 31.02 -44.52 -5.45
C SER A 92 29.95 -43.66 -4.76
N ALA A 93 29.03 -44.32 -4.03
CA ALA A 93 28.01 -43.63 -3.26
C ALA A 93 28.59 -42.62 -2.24
N ALA A 94 29.71 -42.97 -1.60
CA ALA A 94 30.40 -42.09 -0.65
C ALA A 94 31.00 -40.85 -1.32
N GLN A 95 31.57 -41.01 -2.53
CA GLN A 95 32.08 -39.89 -3.32
C GLN A 95 30.94 -38.96 -3.77
N ILE A 96 29.80 -39.50 -4.19
CA ILE A 96 28.63 -38.70 -4.56
C ILE A 96 28.15 -37.83 -3.40
N ASP A 97 27.98 -38.41 -2.20
CA ASP A 97 27.52 -37.66 -1.03
C ASP A 97 28.53 -36.59 -0.60
N ALA A 98 29.83 -36.90 -0.65
CA ALA A 98 30.88 -35.96 -0.31
C ALA A 98 30.95 -34.79 -1.32
N LEU A 99 30.85 -35.06 -2.62
CA LEU A 99 30.85 -34.03 -3.68
C LEU A 99 29.63 -33.11 -3.56
N ALA A 100 28.47 -33.68 -3.32
CA ALA A 100 27.24 -32.93 -3.11
C ALA A 100 27.34 -32.01 -1.88
N ALA A 101 27.85 -32.52 -0.75
CA ALA A 101 28.05 -31.71 0.44
C ALA A 101 29.08 -30.59 0.23
N HIS A 102 30.16 -30.86 -0.54
CA HIS A 102 31.18 -29.88 -0.85
C HIS A 102 30.63 -28.70 -1.66
N PHE A 103 30.05 -28.97 -2.83
CA PHE A 103 29.56 -27.89 -3.71
C PHE A 103 28.36 -27.14 -3.12
N ALA A 104 27.52 -27.80 -2.33
CA ALA A 104 26.44 -27.13 -1.60
C ALA A 104 26.93 -26.10 -0.58
N ALA A 105 28.14 -26.28 -0.03
CA ALA A 105 28.75 -25.36 0.92
C ALA A 105 29.44 -24.16 0.26
N LEU A 106 29.65 -24.17 -1.07
CA LEU A 106 30.24 -23.05 -1.80
C LEU A 106 29.21 -21.93 -2.01
N ALA A 107 29.69 -20.69 -2.01
CA ALA A 107 28.84 -19.54 -2.30
C ALA A 107 28.52 -19.49 -3.81
N PRO A 108 27.24 -19.41 -4.21
CA PRO A 108 26.91 -19.13 -5.59
C PRO A 108 27.23 -17.66 -5.90
N GLU A 109 27.55 -17.35 -7.16
CA GLU A 109 27.83 -15.99 -7.60
C GLU A 109 27.20 -15.71 -8.96
N LYS A 110 26.66 -14.51 -9.15
CA LYS A 110 26.09 -14.10 -10.44
C LYS A 110 27.18 -14.08 -11.52
N GLN A 111 26.92 -14.74 -12.64
CA GLN A 111 27.80 -14.75 -13.80
C GLN A 111 27.22 -13.90 -14.93
N ASP A 112 28.09 -13.42 -15.82
CA ASP A 112 27.71 -12.73 -17.05
C ASP A 112 27.62 -13.73 -18.19
N TRP A 113 26.55 -14.55 -18.17
CA TRP A 113 26.38 -15.62 -19.15
C TRP A 113 26.06 -15.06 -20.54
N PRO A 114 26.75 -15.51 -21.61
CA PRO A 114 26.28 -15.25 -22.96
C PRO A 114 24.94 -15.97 -23.15
N LEU A 115 23.99 -15.30 -23.81
CA LEU A 115 22.77 -15.99 -24.25
C LEU A 115 23.11 -16.92 -25.41
N PRO A 116 22.50 -18.12 -25.49
CA PRO A 116 22.72 -19.02 -26.61
C PRO A 116 22.33 -18.36 -27.94
N GLU A 117 23.20 -18.45 -28.96
CA GLU A 117 22.84 -18.06 -30.33
C GLU A 117 21.83 -19.07 -30.87
N THR A 118 20.55 -18.69 -30.94
CA THR A 118 19.49 -19.53 -31.50
C THR A 118 18.66 -18.74 -32.52
N ASP A 119 17.95 -19.46 -33.39
CA ASP A 119 17.02 -18.87 -34.36
C ASP A 119 15.82 -18.17 -33.68
N THR A 120 15.65 -18.37 -32.36
CA THR A 120 14.55 -17.82 -31.56
C THR A 120 15.07 -16.73 -30.62
N PRO A 121 14.70 -15.45 -30.82
CA PRO A 121 15.12 -14.39 -29.93
C PRO A 121 14.66 -14.64 -28.50
N ALA A 122 15.60 -14.67 -27.56
CA ALA A 122 15.28 -14.81 -26.15
C ALA A 122 14.67 -13.51 -25.59
N ASP A 123 13.35 -13.52 -25.39
CA ASP A 123 12.63 -12.41 -24.75
C ASP A 123 12.61 -12.59 -23.23
N ALA A 124 13.57 -11.98 -22.54
CA ALA A 124 13.65 -12.04 -21.08
C ALA A 124 12.40 -11.46 -20.39
N ALA A 125 11.66 -10.53 -21.03
CA ALA A 125 10.43 -9.99 -20.47
C ALA A 125 9.29 -11.02 -20.51
N ARG A 126 9.20 -11.82 -21.60
CA ARG A 126 8.33 -13.00 -21.65
C ARG A 126 8.74 -14.03 -20.59
N GLY A 127 10.04 -14.26 -20.43
CA GLY A 127 10.59 -15.15 -19.41
C GLY A 127 10.20 -14.72 -17.99
N GLU A 128 10.31 -13.43 -17.68
CA GLU A 128 9.88 -12.85 -16.41
C GLU A 128 8.38 -13.06 -16.18
N ALA A 129 7.56 -12.83 -17.20
CA ALA A 129 6.11 -13.00 -17.10
C ALA A 129 5.73 -14.45 -16.75
N ILE A 130 6.34 -15.44 -17.42
CA ILE A 130 6.09 -16.86 -17.15
C ILE A 130 6.67 -17.25 -15.79
N PHE A 131 7.88 -16.79 -15.45
CA PHE A 131 8.50 -17.11 -14.18
C PHE A 131 7.67 -16.63 -12.98
N ARG A 132 7.19 -15.37 -13.04
CA ARG A 132 6.47 -14.73 -11.93
C ARG A 132 4.99 -15.07 -11.89
N ASN A 133 4.34 -15.21 -13.04
CA ASN A 133 2.88 -15.35 -13.13
C ASN A 133 2.40 -16.69 -13.69
N GLY A 134 3.25 -17.42 -14.39
CA GLY A 134 2.91 -18.64 -15.12
C GLY A 134 2.39 -18.38 -16.53
N ALA A 135 2.19 -19.46 -17.29
CA ALA A 135 1.50 -19.49 -18.58
C ALA A 135 0.20 -20.31 -18.41
N TRP A 136 -0.81 -19.67 -17.80
CA TRP A 136 -2.05 -20.35 -17.39
C TRP A 136 -2.91 -20.81 -18.57
N ASP A 137 -2.76 -20.20 -19.74
CA ASP A 137 -3.39 -20.60 -20.99
C ASP A 137 -3.01 -22.02 -21.42
N VAL A 138 -1.79 -22.47 -21.08
CA VAL A 138 -1.31 -23.85 -21.27
C VAL A 138 -1.24 -24.64 -19.95
N GLY A 139 -1.70 -24.04 -18.85
CA GLY A 139 -1.74 -24.65 -17.52
C GLY A 139 -0.34 -24.88 -16.91
N VAL A 140 0.57 -23.93 -17.12
CA VAL A 140 1.87 -23.87 -16.45
C VAL A 140 1.79 -22.85 -15.29
N PRO A 141 1.99 -23.25 -14.03
CA PRO A 141 2.05 -22.31 -12.92
C PRO A 141 3.32 -21.47 -12.98
N ALA A 142 3.37 -20.38 -12.22
CA ALA A 142 4.58 -19.57 -12.05
C ALA A 142 5.75 -20.43 -11.56
N CYS A 143 6.91 -20.34 -12.21
CA CYS A 143 8.13 -21.05 -11.77
C CYS A 143 8.46 -20.71 -10.31
N ALA A 144 8.26 -19.44 -9.94
CA ALA A 144 8.48 -18.92 -8.60
C ALA A 144 7.68 -19.66 -7.51
N SER A 145 6.50 -20.22 -7.84
CA SER A 145 5.65 -20.92 -6.86
C SER A 145 6.29 -22.19 -6.30
N CYS A 146 7.22 -22.78 -7.03
CA CYS A 146 7.96 -23.97 -6.62
C CYS A 146 9.44 -23.64 -6.37
N HIS A 147 10.07 -22.85 -7.24
CA HIS A 147 11.51 -22.55 -7.19
C HIS A 147 11.89 -21.34 -6.34
N GLY A 148 10.93 -20.69 -5.65
CA GLY A 148 11.18 -19.51 -4.82
C GLY A 148 10.99 -18.21 -5.60
N GLN A 149 10.73 -17.12 -4.87
CA GLN A 149 10.28 -15.85 -5.44
C GLN A 149 11.32 -15.15 -6.33
N ASN A 150 12.59 -15.45 -6.06
CA ASN A 150 13.76 -15.03 -6.81
C ASN A 150 14.47 -16.22 -7.47
N GLY A 151 13.89 -17.42 -7.44
CA GLY A 151 14.50 -18.65 -7.99
C GLY A 151 15.54 -19.28 -7.07
N GLU A 152 15.54 -18.91 -5.79
CA GLU A 152 16.49 -19.29 -4.74
C GLU A 152 16.44 -20.78 -4.37
N GLY A 153 15.38 -21.49 -4.76
CA GLY A 153 15.12 -22.86 -4.37
C GLY A 153 14.59 -22.97 -2.93
N GLN A 154 13.84 -24.02 -2.64
CA GLN A 154 13.24 -24.24 -1.31
C GLN A 154 13.74 -25.52 -0.62
N SER A 155 14.25 -26.50 -1.38
CA SER A 155 14.71 -27.79 -0.88
C SER A 155 15.40 -28.61 -1.97
N ALA A 156 15.88 -29.82 -1.63
CA ALA A 156 16.29 -30.84 -2.60
C ALA A 156 15.26 -31.09 -3.73
N THR A 157 13.97 -30.94 -3.43
CA THR A 157 12.88 -31.16 -4.40
C THR A 157 12.72 -29.99 -5.37
N PHE A 158 12.93 -28.76 -4.89
CA PHE A 158 12.81 -27.55 -5.68
C PHE A 158 14.13 -26.79 -5.65
N PRO A 159 15.06 -27.15 -6.55
CA PRO A 159 16.40 -26.59 -6.54
C PRO A 159 16.38 -25.11 -6.92
N ARG A 160 17.46 -24.41 -6.56
CA ARG A 160 17.76 -23.08 -7.09
C ARG A 160 17.81 -23.15 -8.61
N ILE A 161 17.22 -22.16 -9.25
CA ILE A 161 17.36 -21.91 -10.69
C ILE A 161 17.98 -20.55 -10.95
N ALA A 162 17.88 -19.61 -10.01
CA ALA A 162 18.42 -18.26 -10.14
C ALA A 162 19.88 -18.24 -10.60
N GLY A 163 20.22 -17.41 -11.58
CA GLY A 163 21.59 -17.22 -12.06
C GLY A 163 22.20 -18.43 -12.78
N GLN A 164 21.40 -19.43 -13.12
CA GLN A 164 21.87 -20.62 -13.79
C GLN A 164 22.23 -20.33 -15.26
N GLU A 165 23.20 -21.09 -15.78
CA GLU A 165 23.68 -20.97 -17.16
C GLU A 165 22.51 -21.25 -18.16
N PRO A 166 22.25 -20.33 -19.10
CA PRO A 166 21.07 -20.37 -19.95
C PRO A 166 21.04 -21.58 -20.90
N ALA A 167 22.17 -22.01 -21.47
CA ALA A 167 22.20 -23.20 -22.34
C ALA A 167 21.83 -24.47 -21.56
N TYR A 168 22.28 -24.61 -20.32
CA TYR A 168 21.90 -25.67 -19.40
C TYR A 168 20.40 -25.63 -19.08
N VAL A 169 19.86 -24.46 -18.74
CA VAL A 169 18.42 -24.35 -18.42
C VAL A 169 17.57 -24.74 -19.63
N MET A 170 17.93 -24.25 -20.81
CA MET A 170 17.24 -24.57 -22.06
C MET A 170 17.31 -26.08 -22.36
N THR A 171 18.52 -26.65 -22.36
CA THR A 171 18.75 -28.09 -22.58
C THR A 171 17.99 -28.92 -21.57
N ARG A 172 17.96 -28.51 -20.30
CA ARG A 172 17.25 -29.24 -19.26
C ARG A 172 15.74 -29.22 -19.47
N LEU A 173 15.18 -28.08 -19.85
CA LEU A 173 13.75 -27.96 -20.18
C LEU A 173 13.41 -28.78 -21.44
N GLU A 174 14.28 -28.81 -22.45
CA GLU A 174 14.15 -29.68 -23.63
C GLU A 174 14.16 -31.16 -23.29
N GLN A 175 15.15 -31.60 -22.53
CA GLN A 175 15.20 -32.98 -22.02
C GLN A 175 13.99 -33.34 -21.17
N LEU A 176 13.41 -32.40 -20.43
CA LEU A 176 12.19 -32.68 -19.65
C LEU A 176 10.94 -32.75 -20.55
N ALA A 177 10.88 -31.89 -21.58
CA ALA A 177 9.77 -31.86 -22.53
C ALA A 177 9.74 -33.11 -23.42
N GLU A 178 10.89 -33.54 -23.91
CA GLU A 178 11.00 -34.58 -24.93
C GLU A 178 11.15 -35.99 -24.37
N ASP A 179 11.22 -36.16 -23.05
CA ASP A 179 11.44 -37.49 -22.46
C ASP A 179 10.24 -38.38 -22.75
N PRO A 180 10.39 -39.47 -23.54
CA PRO A 180 9.26 -40.34 -23.83
C PRO A 180 8.92 -41.24 -22.62
N GLN A 181 9.84 -41.39 -21.66
CA GLN A 181 9.66 -42.25 -20.49
C GLN A 181 9.14 -41.44 -19.31
N PRO A 182 8.08 -41.88 -18.62
CA PRO A 182 7.74 -41.36 -17.31
C PRO A 182 8.91 -41.60 -16.35
N SER A 183 9.36 -40.57 -15.65
CA SER A 183 10.35 -40.75 -14.58
C SER A 183 9.68 -41.35 -13.35
N ASP A 184 10.33 -42.35 -12.74
CA ASP A 184 9.94 -42.89 -11.43
C ASP A 184 10.24 -41.89 -10.29
N ASP A 185 11.02 -40.85 -10.57
CA ASP A 185 11.22 -39.71 -9.67
C ASP A 185 10.07 -38.71 -9.84
N SER A 186 9.24 -38.58 -8.80
CA SER A 186 8.07 -37.69 -8.80
C SER A 186 8.42 -36.22 -9.05
N ASN A 187 9.62 -35.78 -8.66
CA ASN A 187 10.07 -34.40 -8.83
C ASN A 187 10.46 -34.13 -10.29
N VAL A 188 11.10 -35.11 -10.94
CA VAL A 188 11.40 -35.04 -12.37
C VAL A 188 10.11 -35.12 -13.19
N ALA A 189 9.18 -36.00 -12.81
CA ALA A 189 7.87 -36.11 -13.46
C ALA A 189 7.06 -34.80 -13.38
N LEU A 190 7.12 -34.10 -12.23
CA LEU A 190 6.49 -32.79 -12.06
C LEU A 190 7.05 -31.76 -13.05
N MET A 191 8.37 -31.62 -13.13
CA MET A 191 8.99 -30.66 -14.05
C MET A 191 8.86 -31.07 -15.53
N ALA A 192 8.81 -32.36 -15.85
CA ALA A 192 8.51 -32.84 -17.19
C ALA A 192 7.09 -32.44 -17.64
N ALA A 193 6.11 -32.54 -16.75
CA ALA A 193 4.75 -32.10 -17.03
C ALA A 193 4.65 -30.58 -17.31
N VAL A 194 5.47 -29.78 -16.63
CA VAL A 194 5.61 -28.34 -16.89
C VAL A 194 6.29 -28.09 -18.23
N ALA A 195 7.46 -28.71 -18.47
CA ALA A 195 8.27 -28.49 -19.66
C ALA A 195 7.54 -28.86 -20.96
N ARG A 196 6.75 -29.94 -20.95
CA ARG A 196 5.94 -30.38 -22.11
C ARG A 196 4.89 -29.38 -22.58
N LYS A 197 4.51 -28.42 -21.73
CA LYS A 197 3.51 -27.41 -22.02
C LYS A 197 4.11 -26.10 -22.51
N LEU A 198 5.43 -25.93 -22.37
CA LEU A 198 6.15 -24.74 -22.79
C LEU A 198 6.55 -24.87 -24.26
N THR A 199 6.40 -23.79 -25.03
CA THR A 199 6.93 -23.76 -26.40
C THR A 199 8.46 -23.67 -26.39
N PRO A 200 9.16 -23.92 -27.51
CA PRO A 200 10.59 -23.61 -27.63
C PRO A 200 10.92 -22.15 -27.24
N GLU A 201 10.08 -21.20 -27.67
CA GLU A 201 10.22 -19.77 -27.35
C GLU A 201 10.10 -19.52 -25.84
N ASP A 202 9.16 -20.18 -25.16
CA ASP A 202 8.99 -20.06 -23.71
C ASP A 202 10.20 -20.59 -22.94
N ARG A 203 10.76 -21.72 -23.38
CA ARG A 203 11.95 -22.33 -22.77
C ARG A 203 13.17 -21.44 -22.92
N ALA A 204 13.39 -20.86 -24.11
CA ALA A 204 14.45 -19.90 -24.36
C ALA A 204 14.28 -18.61 -23.54
N ALA A 205 13.05 -18.08 -23.48
CA ALA A 205 12.72 -16.89 -22.69
C ALA A 205 12.96 -17.10 -21.19
N LEU A 206 12.53 -18.24 -20.65
CA LEU A 206 12.76 -18.63 -19.25
C LEU A 206 14.24 -18.79 -18.95
N ALA A 207 14.99 -19.48 -19.81
CA ALA A 207 16.44 -19.65 -19.64
C ALA A 207 17.16 -18.29 -19.57
N ALA A 208 16.83 -17.37 -20.48
CA ALA A 208 17.40 -16.03 -20.48
C ALA A 208 17.03 -15.25 -19.22
N PHE A 209 15.77 -15.26 -18.78
CA PHE A 209 15.36 -14.55 -17.57
C PHE A 209 16.00 -15.14 -16.31
N VAL A 210 16.00 -16.46 -16.16
CA VAL A 210 16.54 -17.16 -14.98
C VAL A 210 18.04 -16.89 -14.81
N ALA A 211 18.78 -16.80 -15.92
CA ALA A 211 20.20 -16.41 -15.90
C ALA A 211 20.43 -15.00 -15.33
N THR A 212 19.45 -14.08 -15.41
CA THR A 212 19.57 -12.73 -14.87
C THR A 212 19.35 -12.63 -13.35
N LEU A 213 18.67 -13.62 -12.76
CA LEU A 213 18.33 -13.64 -11.34
C LEU A 213 19.59 -13.72 -10.48
N ASP A 214 19.56 -13.05 -9.33
CA ASP A 214 20.67 -13.07 -8.37
C ASP A 214 20.67 -14.40 -7.61
N PRO A 215 21.69 -15.27 -7.80
CA PRO A 215 21.73 -16.56 -7.13
C PRO A 215 22.06 -16.47 -5.63
N THR A 216 22.46 -15.29 -5.14
CA THR A 216 22.70 -15.01 -3.72
C THR A 216 21.46 -14.47 -3.00
N ALA A 217 20.39 -14.13 -3.74
CA ALA A 217 19.15 -13.68 -3.15
C ALA A 217 18.56 -14.80 -2.29
N GLY A 218 18.60 -14.61 -0.97
CA GLY A 218 17.96 -15.53 -0.03
C GLY A 218 16.45 -15.53 -0.18
N HIS A 219 15.80 -16.44 0.55
CA HIS A 219 14.35 -16.41 0.71
C HIS A 219 13.93 -15.01 1.16
N VAL A 220 12.93 -14.44 0.49
CA VAL A 220 12.34 -13.17 0.94
C VAL A 220 11.82 -13.39 2.35
N THR A 221 12.53 -12.85 3.35
CA THR A 221 12.08 -12.92 4.74
C THR A 221 10.75 -12.19 4.84
N GLY A 222 9.75 -12.82 5.48
CA GLY A 222 8.42 -12.24 5.63
C GLY A 222 8.46 -10.86 6.29
N TYR A 223 7.39 -10.08 6.11
CA TYR A 223 7.25 -8.77 6.73
C TYR A 223 7.43 -8.85 8.25
N THR A 224 8.28 -7.98 8.81
CA THR A 224 8.37 -7.81 10.27
C THR A 224 7.20 -6.95 10.78
N ALA A 225 6.91 -7.00 12.08
CA ALA A 225 5.92 -6.10 12.69
C ALA A 225 6.24 -4.61 12.45
N ALA A 226 7.54 -4.26 12.39
CA ALA A 226 7.96 -2.89 12.07
C ALA A 226 7.65 -2.51 10.61
N ASN A 227 7.82 -3.44 9.67
CA ASN A 227 7.52 -3.19 8.25
C ASN A 227 6.01 -3.12 7.94
N LEU A 228 5.15 -3.47 8.90
CA LEU A 228 3.69 -3.41 8.78
C LEU A 228 3.07 -2.18 9.46
N ALA A 229 3.87 -1.35 10.15
CA ALA A 229 3.41 -0.15 10.84
C ALA A 229 3.45 1.09 9.94
N TRP A 230 2.50 2.02 10.15
CA TRP A 230 2.49 3.33 9.50
C TRP A 230 3.38 4.32 10.25
N ASP A 231 4.69 4.22 10.04
CA ASP A 231 5.65 5.12 10.69
C ASP A 231 5.75 6.47 9.98
N VAL A 232 5.48 7.54 10.74
CA VAL A 232 5.73 8.93 10.31
C VAL A 232 6.84 9.49 11.19
N PRO A 233 8.12 9.40 10.79
CA PRO A 233 9.24 9.75 11.66
C PRO A 233 9.35 11.27 11.89
N LYS A 234 8.85 12.09 10.96
CA LYS A 234 8.91 13.55 11.06
C LYS A 234 7.79 14.23 10.29
N MET A 235 7.16 15.20 10.92
CA MET A 235 6.23 16.13 10.29
C MET A 235 6.95 17.40 9.83
N LYS A 236 6.54 17.89 8.65
CA LYS A 236 6.93 19.22 8.17
C LYS A 236 6.15 20.28 8.95
N ALA A 237 6.88 21.18 9.60
CA ALA A 237 6.32 22.35 10.28
C ALA A 237 6.35 23.55 9.31
N SER A 238 5.31 24.38 9.33
CA SER A 238 5.24 25.59 8.51
C SER A 238 5.64 26.84 9.31
N PRO A 239 6.34 27.82 8.71
CA PRO A 239 6.54 29.11 9.35
C PRO A 239 5.19 29.80 9.59
N LEU A 240 5.09 30.52 10.71
CA LEU A 240 3.90 31.28 11.06
C LEU A 240 3.98 32.68 10.42
N ALA A 241 2.99 33.02 9.60
CA ALA A 241 2.83 34.37 9.05
C ALA A 241 1.58 35.04 9.64
N ASP A 242 1.60 36.35 9.82
CA ASP A 242 0.47 37.12 10.38
C ASP A 242 -0.59 37.49 9.33
N ALA A 243 -0.68 36.71 8.25
CA ALA A 243 -1.65 36.90 7.19
C ALA A 243 -2.12 35.55 6.60
N ILE A 244 -3.26 35.59 5.91
CA ILE A 244 -3.79 34.44 5.14
C ILE A 244 -2.85 34.17 3.97
N ASP A 245 -2.47 32.90 3.78
CA ASP A 245 -1.71 32.45 2.62
C ASP A 245 -2.63 32.29 1.41
N TRP A 246 -2.88 33.38 0.70
CA TRP A 246 -3.68 33.37 -0.53
C TRP A 246 -3.00 32.63 -1.71
N THR A 247 -1.69 32.37 -1.64
CA THR A 247 -0.99 31.62 -2.68
C THR A 247 -1.37 30.14 -2.66
N ALA A 248 -1.74 29.62 -1.49
CA ALA A 248 -2.26 28.27 -1.35
C ALA A 248 -3.60 28.09 -2.07
N ALA A 249 -4.56 29.03 -1.92
CA ALA A 249 -5.83 29.03 -2.66
C ALA A 249 -5.60 29.06 -4.18
N GLN A 250 -4.74 29.97 -4.65
CA GLN A 250 -4.39 30.06 -6.08
C GLN A 250 -3.79 28.75 -6.61
N THR A 251 -2.85 28.15 -5.86
CA THR A 251 -2.22 26.87 -6.23
C THR A 251 -3.24 25.74 -6.25
N ALA A 252 -4.16 25.71 -5.30
CA ALA A 252 -5.24 24.73 -5.24
C ALA A 252 -6.18 24.84 -6.45
N TYR A 253 -6.56 26.07 -6.82
CA TYR A 253 -7.34 26.35 -8.02
C TYR A 253 -6.63 25.87 -9.28
N GLU A 254 -5.36 26.26 -9.50
CA GLU A 254 -4.59 25.84 -10.68
C GLU A 254 -4.44 24.33 -10.80
N LYS A 255 -4.20 23.65 -9.67
CA LYS A 255 -4.11 22.18 -9.63
C LYS A 255 -5.45 21.54 -10.00
N GLN A 256 -6.57 22.11 -9.54
CA GLN A 256 -7.89 21.62 -9.91
C GLN A 256 -8.19 21.89 -11.39
N GLN A 257 -7.86 23.06 -11.94
CA GLN A 257 -8.06 23.36 -13.36
C GLN A 257 -7.27 22.41 -14.27
N LYS A 258 -6.02 22.07 -13.91
CA LYS A 258 -5.24 21.05 -14.64
C LYS A 258 -5.91 19.68 -14.65
N ARG A 259 -6.64 19.33 -13.60
CA ARG A 259 -7.39 18.08 -13.51
C ARG A 259 -8.68 18.14 -14.34
N ILE A 260 -9.45 19.23 -14.20
CA ILE A 260 -10.68 19.55 -14.96
C ILE A 260 -10.46 19.49 -16.48
N ASN A 261 -9.32 19.96 -16.94
CA ASN A 261 -8.99 19.99 -18.36
C ASN A 261 -8.46 18.64 -18.91
N ASN A 262 -8.49 17.55 -18.13
CA ASN A 262 -8.03 16.24 -18.59
C ASN A 262 -9.07 15.60 -19.55
N PRO A 263 -8.68 15.14 -20.75
CA PRO A 263 -9.63 14.55 -21.70
C PRO A 263 -10.21 13.19 -21.26
N LYS A 264 -9.68 12.57 -20.20
CA LYS A 264 -10.14 11.28 -19.66
C LYS A 264 -11.15 11.40 -18.50
N VAL A 265 -11.76 12.57 -18.32
CA VAL A 265 -12.72 12.82 -17.25
C VAL A 265 -13.96 11.95 -17.40
N TYR A 266 -14.32 11.26 -16.31
CA TYR A 266 -15.52 10.45 -16.20
C TYR A 266 -16.63 11.25 -15.51
N THR A 267 -17.79 11.34 -16.16
CA THR A 267 -19.01 11.91 -15.58
C THR A 267 -19.94 10.79 -15.11
N HIS A 268 -20.62 11.01 -13.98
CA HIS A 268 -21.44 9.97 -13.36
C HIS A 268 -22.82 10.51 -12.97
N THR A 269 -23.82 9.66 -13.13
CA THR A 269 -25.16 9.89 -12.59
C THR A 269 -25.49 8.74 -11.63
N PRO A 270 -25.59 9.00 -10.31
CA PRO A 270 -25.91 7.96 -9.35
C PRO A 270 -27.25 7.27 -9.64
N PRO A 271 -27.41 5.98 -9.27
CA PRO A 271 -28.68 5.30 -9.40
C PRO A 271 -29.80 6.02 -8.63
N SER A 272 -31.02 5.95 -9.15
CA SER A 272 -32.19 6.50 -8.46
C SER A 272 -32.58 5.62 -7.26
N VAL A 273 -33.15 6.22 -6.22
CA VAL A 273 -33.50 5.54 -4.96
C VAL A 273 -34.53 4.40 -5.13
N ASP A 274 -35.36 4.43 -6.17
CA ASP A 274 -36.27 3.32 -6.53
C ASP A 274 -35.52 2.08 -7.05
N LYS A 275 -34.24 2.24 -7.40
CA LYS A 275 -33.36 1.15 -7.86
C LYS A 275 -32.54 0.53 -6.74
N ILE A 276 -32.77 0.91 -5.48
CA ILE A 276 -32.14 0.22 -4.35
C ILE A 276 -32.68 -1.23 -4.33
N PRO A 277 -31.82 -2.26 -4.36
CA PRO A 277 -32.26 -3.65 -4.40
C PRO A 277 -33.10 -4.03 -3.17
N GLU A 278 -33.83 -5.13 -3.28
CA GLU A 278 -34.44 -5.78 -2.13
C GLU A 278 -33.40 -6.62 -1.36
N GLY A 279 -33.77 -7.05 -0.14
CA GLY A 279 -32.91 -7.89 0.69
C GLY A 279 -31.83 -7.15 1.48
N PRO A 280 -30.92 -7.89 2.14
CA PRO A 280 -30.03 -7.35 3.17
C PRO A 280 -29.09 -6.23 2.70
N GLU A 281 -28.57 -6.30 1.47
CA GLU A 281 -27.73 -5.24 0.91
C GLU A 281 -28.55 -3.95 0.70
N GLY A 282 -29.76 -4.10 0.14
CA GLY A 282 -30.69 -2.99 -0.02
C GLY A 282 -31.08 -2.33 1.30
N GLU A 283 -31.31 -3.11 2.35
CA GLU A 283 -31.59 -2.58 3.69
C GLU A 283 -30.41 -1.75 4.24
N MET A 284 -29.17 -2.20 4.02
CA MET A 284 -27.97 -1.47 4.42
C MET A 284 -27.78 -0.18 3.60
N ILE A 285 -28.11 -0.18 2.31
CA ILE A 285 -28.12 1.04 1.48
C ILE A 285 -29.14 2.05 2.02
N ARG A 286 -30.37 1.61 2.33
CA ARG A 286 -31.42 2.47 2.88
C ARG A 286 -31.01 3.03 4.25
N PHE A 287 -30.45 2.19 5.12
CA PHE A 287 -29.98 2.62 6.43
C PHE A 287 -28.79 3.60 6.34
N GLY A 288 -27.84 3.35 5.44
CA GLY A 288 -26.73 4.26 5.20
C GLY A 288 -27.19 5.62 4.66
N ARG A 289 -28.13 5.61 3.71
CA ARG A 289 -28.76 6.83 3.19
C ARG A 289 -29.49 7.61 4.28
N ASP A 290 -30.23 6.92 5.14
CA ASP A 290 -30.95 7.52 6.27
C ASP A 290 -29.99 8.23 7.24
N ILE A 291 -28.92 7.55 7.68
CA ILE A 291 -27.87 8.17 8.50
C ILE A 291 -27.21 9.35 7.78
N PHE A 292 -26.97 9.24 6.47
CA PHE A 292 -26.34 10.31 5.71
C PHE A 292 -27.22 11.58 5.65
N ILE A 293 -28.53 11.40 5.49
CA ILE A 293 -29.50 12.50 5.40
C ILE A 293 -29.79 13.11 6.76
N ASN A 294 -29.96 12.26 7.78
CA ASN A 294 -30.30 12.64 9.13
C ASN A 294 -29.25 12.12 10.12
N THR A 295 -28.02 12.61 10.00
CA THR A 295 -26.91 12.16 10.86
C THR A 295 -27.14 12.53 12.32
N GLN A 296 -28.06 13.46 12.58
CA GLN A 296 -28.46 13.89 13.91
C GLN A 296 -29.07 12.79 14.78
N GLN A 297 -29.52 11.67 14.20
CA GLN A 297 -29.88 10.49 14.98
C GLN A 297 -28.71 9.87 15.75
N LEU A 298 -27.46 10.26 15.43
CA LEU A 298 -26.24 9.85 16.10
C LEU A 298 -25.71 10.90 17.09
N ARG A 299 -26.45 11.99 17.34
CA ARG A 299 -26.09 13.05 18.30
C ARG A 299 -25.89 12.46 19.69
N GLY A 300 -24.85 12.94 20.38
CA GLY A 300 -24.51 12.49 21.73
C GLY A 300 -23.84 11.10 21.79
N THR A 301 -23.71 10.41 20.66
CA THR A 301 -22.95 9.15 20.55
C THR A 301 -21.74 9.31 19.63
N TYR A 302 -21.98 9.68 18.36
CA TYR A 302 -20.92 9.85 17.35
C TYR A 302 -20.87 11.27 16.78
N VAL A 303 -21.92 12.06 16.96
CA VAL A 303 -22.02 13.45 16.50
C VAL A 303 -22.06 14.37 17.72
N GLY A 304 -21.17 15.37 17.74
CA GLY A 304 -21.01 16.33 18.83
C GLY A 304 -21.53 17.73 18.51
N ASN A 305 -22.23 17.92 17.38
CA ASN A 305 -22.69 19.22 16.90
C ASN A 305 -24.05 19.13 16.18
N ASP A 306 -24.47 20.22 15.54
CA ASP A 306 -25.78 20.35 14.86
C ASP A 306 -25.73 20.15 13.34
N LEU A 307 -24.74 19.42 12.82
CA LEU A 307 -24.59 19.16 11.39
C LEU A 307 -25.06 17.76 10.96
N SER A 308 -25.49 17.61 9.72
CA SER A 308 -25.69 16.34 9.01
C SER A 308 -24.79 16.31 7.77
N CYS A 309 -24.47 15.12 7.26
CA CYS A 309 -23.61 15.00 6.08
C CYS A 309 -24.18 15.82 4.90
N THR A 310 -25.51 15.83 4.75
CA THR A 310 -26.25 16.60 3.75
C THR A 310 -26.12 18.11 3.83
N ASN A 311 -25.66 18.69 4.94
CA ASN A 311 -25.44 20.13 5.01
C ASN A 311 -24.27 20.60 4.14
N CYS A 312 -23.34 19.70 3.81
CA CYS A 312 -22.22 19.99 2.90
C CYS A 312 -22.27 19.13 1.62
N HIS A 313 -22.83 17.93 1.72
CA HIS A 313 -22.95 16.97 0.62
C HIS A 313 -24.38 16.94 0.09
N LEU A 314 -24.71 17.92 -0.75
CA LEU A 314 -26.08 18.16 -1.19
C LEU A 314 -26.66 16.99 -2.00
N ASN A 315 -28.00 16.93 -2.04
CA ASN A 315 -28.76 15.85 -2.70
C ASN A 315 -28.34 14.45 -2.18
N ALA A 316 -28.25 14.30 -0.85
CA ALA A 316 -27.77 13.08 -0.20
C ALA A 316 -26.39 12.61 -0.71
N GLY A 317 -25.52 13.54 -1.09
CA GLY A 317 -24.20 13.23 -1.62
C GLY A 317 -24.15 12.93 -3.12
N ALA A 318 -25.26 13.07 -3.84
CA ALA A 318 -25.30 12.84 -5.29
C ALA A 318 -24.93 14.07 -6.12
N LYS A 319 -25.03 15.30 -5.58
CA LYS A 319 -24.79 16.53 -6.34
C LYS A 319 -23.31 16.74 -6.65
N ALA A 320 -23.01 16.97 -7.93
CA ALA A 320 -21.67 16.88 -8.51
C ALA A 320 -20.71 18.00 -8.05
N ASP A 321 -21.21 19.21 -7.87
CA ASP A 321 -20.51 20.42 -7.42
C ASP A 321 -20.60 20.66 -5.89
N ALA A 322 -21.06 19.65 -5.13
CA ALA A 322 -21.22 19.69 -3.69
C ALA A 322 -20.46 18.53 -3.00
N ALA A 323 -19.21 18.31 -3.39
CA ALA A 323 -18.38 17.20 -2.91
C ALA A 323 -19.10 15.84 -3.01
N PRO A 324 -19.39 15.37 -4.24
CA PRO A 324 -20.15 14.15 -4.48
C PRO A 324 -19.48 12.94 -3.84
N ILE A 325 -20.29 12.13 -3.19
CA ILE A 325 -19.86 10.97 -2.43
C ILE A 325 -19.45 9.83 -3.35
N TRP A 326 -20.14 9.66 -4.47
CA TRP A 326 -19.77 8.69 -5.51
C TRP A 326 -18.35 8.92 -6.03
N ALA A 327 -17.93 10.18 -6.19
CA ALA A 327 -16.58 10.53 -6.62
C ALA A 327 -15.50 10.13 -5.60
N THR A 328 -15.81 10.26 -4.32
CA THR A 328 -14.89 9.90 -3.23
C THR A 328 -14.75 8.38 -3.12
N THR A 329 -15.77 7.61 -3.50
CA THR A 329 -15.81 6.18 -3.19
C THR A 329 -14.82 5.35 -4.00
N VAL A 330 -14.61 5.67 -5.28
CA VAL A 330 -13.64 4.97 -6.13
C VAL A 330 -12.24 5.58 -6.10
N ASP A 331 -12.10 6.77 -5.52
CA ASP A 331 -10.85 7.51 -5.44
C ASP A 331 -9.98 7.06 -4.24
N PHE A 332 -10.52 6.20 -3.37
CA PHE A 332 -9.81 5.61 -2.23
C PHE A 332 -9.59 4.10 -2.45
N PRO A 333 -8.45 3.53 -2.02
CA PRO A 333 -7.44 4.12 -1.11
C PRO A 333 -6.57 5.22 -1.72
N GLN A 334 -6.23 6.24 -0.92
CA GLN A 334 -5.46 7.39 -1.40
C GLN A 334 -4.51 7.96 -0.34
N TYR A 335 -3.28 8.30 -0.74
CA TYR A 335 -2.39 9.11 0.09
C TYR A 335 -3.00 10.48 0.40
N ARG A 336 -2.99 10.86 1.68
CA ARG A 336 -3.46 12.17 2.13
C ARG A 336 -2.39 12.92 2.90
N SER A 337 -2.05 14.11 2.41
CA SER A 337 -1.08 14.99 3.06
C SER A 337 -1.52 15.49 4.44
N LYS A 338 -2.84 15.45 4.73
CA LYS A 338 -3.39 15.83 6.04
C LYS A 338 -2.88 14.92 7.17
N ASN A 339 -2.64 13.64 6.87
CA ASN A 339 -2.22 12.64 7.86
C ASN A 339 -1.02 11.78 7.43
N LEU A 340 -0.39 12.09 6.30
CA LEU A 340 0.85 11.47 5.81
C LEU A 340 0.75 9.95 5.64
N HIS A 341 -0.43 9.46 5.27
CA HIS A 341 -0.73 8.03 5.17
C HIS A 341 -1.75 7.76 4.03
N VAL A 342 -1.75 6.53 3.50
CA VAL A 342 -2.71 6.06 2.49
C VAL A 342 -4.02 5.68 3.19
N ASN A 343 -5.01 6.56 3.10
CA ASN A 343 -6.28 6.31 3.75
C ASN A 343 -7.14 5.32 3.00
N THR A 344 -7.87 4.51 3.76
CA THR A 344 -9.05 3.78 3.32
C THR A 344 -10.29 4.70 3.24
N ILE A 345 -11.37 4.20 2.65
CA ILE A 345 -12.65 4.91 2.65
C ILE A 345 -13.19 5.09 4.07
N TYR A 346 -13.10 4.05 4.91
CA TYR A 346 -13.42 4.11 6.34
C TYR A 346 -12.75 5.32 7.02
N GLU A 347 -11.44 5.44 6.91
CA GLU A 347 -10.70 6.50 7.59
C GLU A 347 -11.08 7.90 7.08
N ARG A 348 -11.47 7.99 5.80
CA ARG A 348 -12.01 9.24 5.24
C ARG A 348 -13.33 9.62 5.89
N LEU A 349 -14.26 8.66 6.07
CA LEU A 349 -15.53 8.86 6.79
C LEU A 349 -15.29 9.15 8.27
N ALA A 350 -14.42 8.40 8.94
CA ALA A 350 -14.07 8.59 10.34
C ALA A 350 -13.51 10.00 10.58
N GLY A 351 -12.73 10.52 9.63
CA GLY A 351 -12.32 11.93 9.61
C GLY A 351 -13.51 12.89 9.58
N CYS A 352 -14.54 12.64 8.77
CA CYS A 352 -15.73 13.49 8.76
C CYS A 352 -16.43 13.54 10.13
N PHE A 353 -16.59 12.40 10.80
CA PHE A 353 -17.11 12.36 12.18
C PHE A 353 -16.23 13.16 13.15
N THR A 354 -14.92 13.01 13.03
CA THR A 354 -13.95 13.65 13.94
C THR A 354 -13.93 15.17 13.80
N TYR A 355 -14.02 15.66 12.55
CA TYR A 355 -13.82 17.07 12.22
C TYR A 355 -15.14 17.79 11.95
N SER A 356 -15.85 17.39 10.89
CA SER A 356 -17.10 18.04 10.47
C SER A 356 -18.22 17.84 11.48
N MET A 357 -18.34 16.65 12.07
CA MET A 357 -19.41 16.34 13.04
C MET A 357 -19.00 16.63 14.49
N ASN A 358 -17.80 17.17 14.69
CA ASN A 358 -17.18 17.42 15.99
C ASN A 358 -17.33 16.28 17.01
N GLY A 359 -17.29 15.04 16.54
CA GLY A 359 -17.65 13.87 17.33
C GLY A 359 -16.57 12.80 17.33
N THR A 360 -17.01 11.59 17.67
CA THR A 360 -16.17 10.40 17.78
C THR A 360 -16.57 9.44 16.65
N PRO A 361 -15.62 8.96 15.82
CA PRO A 361 -15.95 8.09 14.71
C PRO A 361 -16.52 6.74 15.18
N PRO A 362 -17.54 6.19 14.50
CA PRO A 362 -17.95 4.80 14.70
C PRO A 362 -16.80 3.85 14.37
N ALA A 363 -16.76 2.68 15.03
CA ALA A 363 -15.77 1.64 14.73
C ALA A 363 -15.86 1.17 13.25
N PRO A 364 -14.75 0.73 12.63
CA PRO A 364 -14.70 0.37 11.21
C PRO A 364 -15.76 -0.65 10.79
N ASN A 365 -15.96 -1.69 11.61
CA ASN A 365 -16.89 -2.78 11.31
C ASN A 365 -18.26 -2.57 12.00
N SER A 366 -18.55 -1.37 12.50
CA SER A 366 -19.85 -1.08 13.11
C SER A 366 -20.96 -1.03 12.05
N LYS A 367 -22.19 -1.35 12.44
CA LYS A 367 -23.34 -1.31 11.51
C LYS A 367 -23.51 0.07 10.86
N VAL A 368 -23.26 1.15 11.61
CA VAL A 368 -23.31 2.54 11.10
C VAL A 368 -22.29 2.74 9.99
N MET A 369 -21.04 2.34 10.21
CA MET A 369 -19.97 2.56 9.24
C MET A 369 -20.15 1.70 8.00
N VAL A 370 -20.46 0.41 8.17
CA VAL A 370 -20.75 -0.50 7.06
C VAL A 370 -21.94 0.01 6.23
N ALA A 371 -22.99 0.53 6.87
CA ALA A 371 -24.14 1.08 6.15
C ALA A 371 -23.78 2.32 5.32
N LEU A 372 -23.02 3.25 5.90
CA LEU A 372 -22.54 4.42 5.18
C LEU A 372 -21.68 4.01 3.99
N GLU A 373 -20.67 3.15 4.18
CA GLU A 373 -19.83 2.64 3.09
C GLU A 373 -20.64 1.92 2.00
N THR A 374 -21.65 1.14 2.39
CA THR A 374 -22.56 0.46 1.45
C THR A 374 -23.35 1.48 0.62
N TYR A 375 -23.88 2.53 1.25
CA TYR A 375 -24.58 3.61 0.55
C TYR A 375 -23.64 4.37 -0.40
N MET A 376 -22.42 4.66 0.04
CA MET A 376 -21.39 5.33 -0.76
C MET A 376 -21.03 4.49 -2.00
N LYS A 377 -20.81 3.18 -1.82
CA LYS A 377 -20.57 2.23 -2.91
C LYS A 377 -21.73 2.19 -3.90
N TRP A 378 -22.97 2.17 -3.40
CA TRP A 378 -24.16 2.16 -4.25
C TRP A 378 -24.26 3.45 -5.10
N LEU A 379 -23.97 4.62 -4.53
CA LEU A 379 -23.93 5.87 -5.31
C LEU A 379 -22.89 5.82 -6.45
N ALA A 380 -21.81 5.06 -6.29
CA ALA A 380 -20.72 4.90 -7.27
C ALA A 380 -20.95 3.75 -8.28
N THR A 381 -22.14 3.13 -8.31
CA THR A 381 -22.42 2.01 -9.21
C THR A 381 -22.16 2.36 -10.67
N GLY A 382 -21.32 1.58 -11.35
CA GLY A 382 -21.03 1.74 -12.79
C GLY A 382 -19.77 2.54 -13.12
N ILE A 383 -19.11 3.13 -12.12
CA ILE A 383 -17.85 3.83 -12.33
C ILE A 383 -16.68 2.82 -12.41
N PRO A 384 -15.83 2.87 -13.45
CA PRO A 384 -14.59 2.09 -13.49
C PRO A 384 -13.64 2.45 -12.34
N SER A 385 -12.91 1.46 -11.82
CA SER A 385 -12.00 1.65 -10.67
C SER A 385 -10.78 2.53 -10.97
N ASP A 386 -10.42 2.68 -12.24
CA ASP A 386 -9.33 3.53 -12.73
C ASP A 386 -9.82 4.87 -13.31
N ALA A 387 -11.12 5.15 -13.20
CA ALA A 387 -11.70 6.36 -13.75
C ALA A 387 -11.17 7.62 -13.06
N ILE A 388 -10.79 8.62 -13.86
CA ILE A 388 -10.51 9.97 -13.38
C ILE A 388 -11.85 10.67 -13.22
N ILE A 389 -12.43 10.63 -12.02
CA ILE A 389 -13.74 11.24 -11.76
C ILE A 389 -13.64 12.75 -11.64
N GLU A 390 -14.47 13.46 -12.39
CA GLU A 390 -14.83 14.85 -12.09
C GLU A 390 -16.32 15.15 -12.36
N PRO A 391 -16.95 15.99 -11.53
CA PRO A 391 -16.36 16.76 -10.43
C PRO A 391 -16.04 15.93 -9.17
N ARG A 392 -14.98 16.36 -8.48
CA ARG A 392 -14.47 15.79 -7.22
C ARG A 392 -14.26 16.93 -6.22
N GLY A 393 -14.89 16.84 -5.05
CA GLY A 393 -14.87 17.91 -4.05
C GLY A 393 -15.75 19.11 -4.45
N TYR A 394 -15.39 20.31 -4.01
CA TYR A 394 -16.02 21.55 -4.46
C TYR A 394 -15.26 22.14 -5.65
N ILE A 395 -15.92 22.96 -6.45
CA ILE A 395 -15.30 23.69 -7.56
C ILE A 395 -14.70 24.98 -7.02
N TYR A 396 -13.37 25.11 -7.08
CA TYR A 396 -12.65 26.27 -6.58
C TYR A 396 -12.73 27.42 -7.56
N LEU A 397 -12.73 28.63 -7.01
CA LEU A 397 -12.81 29.88 -7.75
C LEU A 397 -11.41 30.43 -8.02
N PRO A 398 -11.21 31.18 -9.12
CA PRO A 398 -10.00 31.97 -9.27
C PRO A 398 -9.89 32.99 -8.13
N MET A 399 -8.67 33.37 -7.77
CA MET A 399 -8.47 34.47 -6.83
C MET A 399 -8.96 35.80 -7.44
N PRO A 400 -9.80 36.58 -6.73
CA PRO A 400 -10.28 37.86 -7.21
C PRO A 400 -9.14 38.89 -7.28
N GLU A 401 -9.26 39.87 -8.18
CA GLU A 401 -8.29 40.98 -8.31
C GLU A 401 -8.19 41.77 -7.00
N GLN A 402 -9.33 42.06 -6.38
CA GLN A 402 -9.39 42.63 -5.04
C GLN A 402 -9.39 41.49 -4.03
N LYS A 403 -8.47 41.56 -3.06
CA LYS A 403 -8.41 40.54 -2.01
C LYS A 403 -9.73 40.47 -1.23
N PRO A 404 -10.10 39.27 -0.75
CA PRO A 404 -11.30 39.10 0.04
C PRO A 404 -11.28 39.99 1.29
N ASP A 405 -12.43 40.57 1.62
CA ASP A 405 -12.60 41.57 2.68
C ASP A 405 -13.72 41.18 3.65
N TYR A 406 -13.44 41.35 4.94
CA TYR A 406 -14.37 40.98 6.01
C TYR A 406 -15.67 41.82 5.98
N ALA A 407 -15.57 43.13 5.81
CA ALA A 407 -16.73 44.03 5.90
C ALA A 407 -17.65 43.89 4.67
N ARG A 408 -17.07 43.66 3.48
CA ARG A 408 -17.87 43.27 2.30
C ARG A 408 -18.54 41.92 2.52
N GLY A 409 -17.83 40.96 3.11
CA GLY A 409 -18.36 39.64 3.44
C GLY A 409 -19.53 39.69 4.42
N GLU A 410 -19.43 40.54 5.45
CA GLU A 410 -20.50 40.82 6.40
C GLU A 410 -21.75 41.37 5.70
N ALA A 411 -21.59 42.37 4.83
CA ALA A 411 -22.70 42.94 4.07
C ALA A 411 -23.38 41.90 3.16
N VAL A 412 -22.60 41.02 2.51
CA VAL A 412 -23.14 39.90 1.72
C VAL A 412 -23.89 38.93 2.64
N TYR A 413 -23.33 38.60 3.81
CA TYR A 413 -23.95 37.69 4.77
C TYR A 413 -25.31 38.21 5.26
N GLU A 414 -25.37 39.46 5.71
CA GLU A 414 -26.60 40.11 6.17
C GLU A 414 -27.67 40.12 5.08
N ALA A 415 -27.29 40.46 3.84
CA ALA A 415 -28.22 40.58 2.73
C ALA A 415 -28.69 39.23 2.17
N ARG A 416 -27.84 38.19 2.20
CA ARG A 416 -28.04 36.96 1.41
C ARG A 416 -28.11 35.67 2.23
N CYS A 417 -27.65 35.67 3.47
CA CYS A 417 -27.44 34.44 4.26
C CYS A 417 -28.19 34.45 5.60
N ALA A 418 -28.22 35.59 6.30
CA ALA A 418 -28.71 35.71 7.68
C ALA A 418 -30.18 35.29 7.85
N ALA A 419 -31.02 35.45 6.83
CA ALA A 419 -32.43 35.03 6.87
C ALA A 419 -32.62 33.53 7.13
N CYS A 420 -31.66 32.69 6.70
CA CYS A 420 -31.69 31.25 6.92
C CYS A 420 -30.73 30.82 8.03
N HIS A 421 -29.53 31.40 8.09
CA HIS A 421 -28.48 30.96 9.00
C HIS A 421 -28.43 31.73 10.33
N GLY A 422 -29.32 32.71 10.53
CA GLY A 422 -29.32 33.60 11.68
C GLY A 422 -28.30 34.73 11.53
N SER A 423 -28.55 35.88 12.14
CA SER A 423 -27.61 37.00 12.15
C SER A 423 -26.31 36.67 12.89
N ASP A 424 -26.37 35.72 13.82
CA ASP A 424 -25.25 35.21 14.61
C ASP A 424 -24.67 33.89 14.07
N GLY A 425 -25.14 33.42 12.91
CA GLY A 425 -24.67 32.19 12.27
C GLY A 425 -25.00 30.89 13.01
N ALA A 426 -25.86 30.94 14.04
CA ALA A 426 -26.23 29.79 14.86
C ALA A 426 -27.16 28.79 14.13
N GLY A 427 -27.64 29.14 12.93
CA GLY A 427 -28.62 28.35 12.20
C GLY A 427 -30.02 28.44 12.80
N VAL A 428 -30.93 27.60 12.31
CA VAL A 428 -32.32 27.55 12.78
C VAL A 428 -32.68 26.12 13.13
N LYS A 429 -33.28 25.94 14.31
CA LYS A 429 -33.78 24.67 14.81
C LYS A 429 -35.28 24.72 15.07
N ASN A 430 -35.94 23.61 14.78
CA ASN A 430 -37.34 23.35 15.12
C ASN A 430 -37.39 22.13 16.06
N GLY A 431 -37.35 22.38 17.37
CA GLY A 431 -37.11 21.32 18.35
C GLY A 431 -35.70 20.74 18.19
N ASP A 432 -35.60 19.41 18.09
CA ASP A 432 -34.32 18.73 17.85
C ASP A 432 -33.88 18.74 16.38
N HIS A 433 -34.77 19.10 15.45
CA HIS A 433 -34.48 19.14 14.02
C HIS A 433 -33.77 20.44 13.63
N VAL A 434 -32.62 20.30 12.98
CA VAL A 434 -31.87 21.43 12.42
C VAL A 434 -32.37 21.72 11.01
N ALA A 435 -33.10 22.81 10.84
CA ALA A 435 -33.64 23.24 9.54
C ALA A 435 -32.56 23.92 8.68
N PHE A 436 -31.79 24.82 9.29
CA PHE A 436 -30.64 25.47 8.67
C PHE A 436 -29.42 25.29 9.57
N PRO A 437 -28.28 24.81 9.02
CA PRO A 437 -27.13 24.47 9.84
C PRO A 437 -26.42 25.71 10.41
N PRO A 438 -25.82 25.61 11.61
CA PRO A 438 -24.90 26.62 12.12
C PRO A 438 -23.63 26.70 11.27
N LEU A 439 -23.22 27.92 10.93
CA LEU A 439 -22.03 28.19 10.11
C LEU A 439 -20.76 28.38 10.96
N TRP A 440 -20.94 28.87 12.20
CA TRP A 440 -19.91 28.99 13.22
C TRP A 440 -20.53 28.81 14.62
N GLY A 441 -19.76 29.07 15.67
CA GLY A 441 -20.19 28.83 17.05
C GLY A 441 -20.03 27.35 17.47
N GLU A 442 -20.33 27.07 18.74
CA GLU A 442 -20.04 25.80 19.41
C GLU A 442 -20.67 24.57 18.74
N THR A 443 -21.74 24.76 17.97
CA THR A 443 -22.49 23.67 17.35
C THR A 443 -22.26 23.53 15.84
N SER A 444 -21.28 24.25 15.29
CA SER A 444 -20.83 24.08 13.91
C SER A 444 -19.68 23.06 13.80
N PHE A 445 -19.07 22.96 12.61
CA PHE A 445 -17.89 22.14 12.37
C PHE A 445 -16.66 22.73 13.09
N ASN A 446 -15.69 21.89 13.46
CA ASN A 446 -14.51 22.32 14.20
C ASN A 446 -13.36 22.82 13.30
N TRP A 447 -12.33 23.41 13.91
CA TRP A 447 -11.14 23.93 13.24
C TRP A 447 -10.26 22.88 12.53
N GLY A 448 -10.59 21.59 12.62
CA GLY A 448 -9.94 20.55 11.83
C GLY A 448 -10.73 20.17 10.57
N ALA A 449 -11.94 20.70 10.37
CA ALA A 449 -12.83 20.33 9.28
C ALA A 449 -12.55 21.15 8.03
N GLY A 450 -12.34 20.51 6.89
CA GLY A 450 -11.91 21.22 5.66
C GLY A 450 -12.88 22.29 5.13
N MET A 451 -14.08 22.46 5.68
CA MET A 451 -14.94 23.60 5.31
C MET A 451 -14.38 24.93 5.82
N HIS A 452 -13.48 24.94 6.81
CA HIS A 452 -12.81 26.16 7.29
C HIS A 452 -11.66 26.65 6.38
N ASP A 453 -11.35 25.91 5.32
CA ASP A 453 -10.41 26.36 4.30
C ASP A 453 -11.16 27.23 3.30
N LEU A 454 -10.71 28.47 3.13
CA LEU A 454 -11.45 29.51 2.41
C LEU A 454 -11.71 29.15 0.95
N GLU A 455 -10.79 28.46 0.27
CA GLU A 455 -11.00 28.03 -1.12
C GLU A 455 -12.12 27.01 -1.27
N LYS A 456 -12.34 26.18 -0.25
CA LYS A 456 -13.42 25.18 -0.22
C LYS A 456 -14.74 25.84 0.14
N ALA A 457 -14.74 26.71 1.15
CA ALA A 457 -15.92 27.47 1.55
C ALA A 457 -16.44 28.33 0.39
N ALA A 458 -15.59 29.15 -0.23
CA ALA A 458 -15.97 30.01 -1.35
C ALA A 458 -16.49 29.20 -2.55
N GLY A 459 -15.82 28.10 -2.88
CA GLY A 459 -16.25 27.19 -3.95
C GLY A 459 -17.61 26.54 -3.68
N PHE A 460 -17.84 26.08 -2.44
CA PHE A 460 -19.14 25.56 -2.02
C PHE A 460 -20.22 26.64 -2.10
N ILE A 461 -19.97 27.82 -1.53
CA ILE A 461 -20.91 28.95 -1.49
C ILE A 461 -21.32 29.34 -2.91
N LYS A 462 -20.36 29.58 -3.81
CA LYS A 462 -20.65 30.01 -5.19
C LYS A 462 -21.62 29.10 -5.93
N HIS A 463 -21.46 27.79 -5.78
CA HIS A 463 -22.20 26.80 -6.57
C HIS A 463 -23.48 26.31 -5.90
N ASN A 464 -23.63 26.56 -4.59
CA ASN A 464 -24.66 25.92 -3.79
C ASN A 464 -25.48 26.90 -2.94
N MET A 465 -25.04 28.15 -2.79
CA MET A 465 -25.65 29.15 -1.92
C MET A 465 -25.85 30.50 -2.62
N PRO A 466 -26.94 31.23 -2.30
CA PRO A 466 -28.09 30.82 -1.50
C PRO A 466 -28.82 29.57 -2.03
N LEU A 467 -29.38 28.77 -1.13
CA LEU A 467 -30.01 27.50 -1.50
C LEU A 467 -31.18 27.75 -2.48
N GLY A 468 -31.13 27.08 -3.64
CA GLY A 468 -32.15 27.22 -4.69
C GLY A 468 -31.93 28.40 -5.64
N ASN A 469 -31.00 29.31 -5.33
CA ASN A 469 -30.60 30.42 -6.20
C ASN A 469 -29.14 30.81 -5.94
N ALA A 470 -28.19 29.99 -6.40
CA ALA A 470 -26.76 30.23 -6.24
C ALA A 470 -26.25 31.24 -7.29
N ASP A 471 -26.46 32.53 -7.01
CA ASP A 471 -26.27 33.64 -7.95
C ASP A 471 -25.20 34.66 -7.51
N LEU A 472 -24.48 34.38 -6.43
CA LEU A 472 -23.41 35.26 -5.94
C LEU A 472 -22.30 35.44 -6.99
N SER A 473 -21.69 36.62 -7.03
CA SER A 473 -20.45 36.80 -7.79
C SER A 473 -19.31 36.02 -7.14
N ASP A 474 -18.23 35.75 -7.89
CA ASP A 474 -17.07 35.05 -7.33
C ASP A 474 -16.43 35.87 -6.19
N ALA A 475 -16.40 37.19 -6.33
CA ALA A 475 -15.92 38.10 -5.30
C ALA A 475 -16.78 38.03 -4.02
N ASP A 476 -18.11 38.08 -4.16
CA ASP A 476 -19.02 37.96 -3.01
C ASP A 476 -18.87 36.62 -2.31
N ALA A 477 -18.69 35.52 -3.06
CA ALA A 477 -18.48 34.19 -2.50
C ALA A 477 -17.18 34.10 -1.68
N TRP A 478 -16.10 34.74 -2.14
CA TRP A 478 -14.86 34.84 -1.38
C TRP A 478 -14.98 35.72 -0.14
N ASP A 479 -15.60 36.89 -0.28
CA ASP A 479 -15.80 37.84 0.81
C ASP A 479 -16.63 37.20 1.94
N VAL A 480 -17.78 36.59 1.59
CA VAL A 480 -18.65 35.96 2.59
C VAL A 480 -18.04 34.69 3.20
N ALA A 481 -17.23 33.93 2.45
CA ALA A 481 -16.47 32.82 3.01
C ALA A 481 -15.47 33.30 4.07
N LEU A 482 -14.73 34.39 3.79
CA LEU A 482 -13.83 35.01 4.76
C LEU A 482 -14.57 35.46 6.02
N TYR A 483 -15.74 36.09 5.87
CA TYR A 483 -16.56 36.50 7.00
C TYR A 483 -16.99 35.29 7.85
N ILE A 484 -17.59 34.27 7.24
CA ILE A 484 -18.06 33.05 7.91
C ILE A 484 -16.92 32.38 8.70
N ASP A 485 -15.77 32.17 8.08
CA ASP A 485 -14.62 31.51 8.72
C ASP A 485 -13.74 32.44 9.56
N SER A 486 -14.14 33.69 9.75
CA SER A 486 -13.53 34.60 10.73
C SER A 486 -14.23 34.58 12.09
N HIS A 487 -15.02 33.54 12.38
CA HIS A 487 -15.72 33.36 13.65
C HIS A 487 -15.23 32.14 14.41
N GLN A 488 -15.37 32.16 15.75
CA GLN A 488 -14.99 31.02 16.58
C GLN A 488 -15.90 29.82 16.32
N ARG A 489 -15.29 28.64 16.43
CA ARG A 489 -15.91 27.32 16.28
C ARG A 489 -15.14 26.32 17.16
N PRO A 490 -15.62 25.09 17.37
CA PRO A 490 -14.95 24.15 18.25
C PRO A 490 -13.49 23.90 17.86
N GLN A 491 -12.65 23.65 18.87
CA GLN A 491 -11.20 23.52 18.70
C GLN A 491 -10.81 22.35 17.79
N ASP A 492 -9.66 22.46 17.12
CA ASP A 492 -9.07 21.35 16.36
C ASP A 492 -8.78 20.17 17.31
N PRO A 493 -9.32 18.96 17.04
CA PRO A 493 -9.02 17.76 17.84
C PRO A 493 -7.52 17.41 17.94
N ARG A 494 -6.69 17.97 17.06
CA ARG A 494 -5.24 17.80 17.03
C ARG A 494 -4.48 18.84 17.87
N TRP A 495 -5.16 19.58 18.74
CA TRP A 495 -4.60 20.60 19.61
C TRP A 495 -3.28 20.18 20.30
N LEU A 496 -2.25 20.99 20.14
CA LEU A 496 -0.90 20.74 20.66
C LEU A 496 -0.59 21.46 21.98
N GLY A 497 -1.55 22.18 22.54
CA GLY A 497 -1.34 22.99 23.76
C GLY A 497 -1.28 24.49 23.49
N SER A 498 -1.04 24.90 22.24
CA SER A 498 -1.03 26.30 21.81
C SER A 498 -1.64 26.45 20.40
N VAL A 499 -2.11 27.68 20.10
CA VAL A 499 -2.61 28.04 18.77
C VAL A 499 -1.47 27.99 17.77
N GLU A 500 -0.30 28.50 18.15
CA GLU A 500 0.91 28.60 17.35
C GLU A 500 1.40 27.23 16.89
N ASP A 501 1.55 26.27 17.81
CA ASP A 501 2.02 24.93 17.47
C ASP A 501 0.99 24.19 16.63
N THR A 502 -0.28 24.26 17.02
CA THR A 502 -1.37 23.62 16.26
C THR A 502 -1.41 24.17 14.83
N ARG A 503 -1.26 25.49 14.67
CA ARG A 503 -1.23 26.14 13.35
C ARG A 503 -0.04 25.67 12.53
N ARG A 504 1.15 25.70 13.12
CA ARG A 504 2.43 25.32 12.50
C ARG A 504 2.41 23.90 11.93
N PHE A 505 1.77 22.94 12.60
CA PHE A 505 1.76 21.54 12.16
C PHE A 505 0.53 21.15 11.33
N PHE A 506 -0.65 21.68 11.66
CA PHE A 506 -1.91 21.11 11.19
C PHE A 506 -2.79 22.04 10.36
N GLN A 507 -2.53 23.36 10.41
CA GLN A 507 -3.33 24.36 9.70
C GLN A 507 -2.57 24.88 8.50
N ARG A 508 -2.83 24.25 7.36
CA ARG A 508 -2.21 24.56 6.07
C ARG A 508 -3.28 24.99 5.09
N GLY A 509 -2.91 25.85 4.15
CA GLY A 509 -3.85 26.39 3.17
C GLY A 509 -4.28 27.80 3.52
N SER A 510 -5.31 28.28 2.83
CA SER A 510 -5.87 29.61 3.04
C SER A 510 -6.94 29.54 4.12
N ASN A 511 -6.54 29.70 5.38
CA ASN A 511 -7.48 29.73 6.52
C ASN A 511 -7.09 30.81 7.55
N THR A 512 -8.01 31.08 8.46
CA THR A 512 -7.94 32.13 9.46
C THR A 512 -7.40 31.66 10.82
N TYR A 513 -7.19 30.35 11.02
CA TYR A 513 -6.81 29.80 12.33
C TYR A 513 -5.50 30.42 12.82
N GLY A 514 -5.51 30.93 14.05
CA GLY A 514 -4.39 31.63 14.68
C GLY A 514 -4.07 33.02 14.15
N LEU A 515 -4.92 33.58 13.28
CA LEU A 515 -4.89 34.98 12.89
C LEU A 515 -5.87 35.80 13.73
N THR A 516 -5.58 37.10 13.86
CA THR A 516 -6.51 38.07 14.44
C THR A 516 -7.46 38.56 13.36
N THR A 517 -8.74 38.42 13.59
CA THR A 517 -9.83 38.97 12.77
C THR A 517 -10.60 40.02 13.59
N PRO A 518 -11.58 40.72 13.00
CA PRO A 518 -12.47 41.59 13.78
C PRO A 518 -13.18 40.87 14.94
N ALA A 519 -13.40 39.55 14.84
CA ALA A 519 -14.00 38.74 15.90
C ALA A 519 -12.97 38.17 16.92
N GLY A 520 -11.71 38.59 16.84
CA GLY A 520 -10.63 38.20 17.76
C GLY A 520 -9.64 37.18 17.17
N LYS A 521 -8.79 36.60 18.02
CA LYS A 521 -7.77 35.61 17.62
C LYS A 521 -8.41 34.23 17.40
N MET A 522 -8.42 33.76 16.16
CA MET A 522 -9.10 32.53 15.79
C MET A 522 -8.44 31.30 16.38
N GLY A 523 -9.24 30.38 16.93
CA GLY A 523 -8.76 29.16 17.58
C GLY A 523 -8.26 29.37 19.02
N ASP A 524 -8.25 30.60 19.53
CA ASP A 524 -7.83 30.91 20.90
C ASP A 524 -8.97 30.73 21.92
N ILE A 525 -9.48 29.49 22.00
CA ILE A 525 -10.61 29.09 22.85
C ILE A 525 -10.25 27.97 23.83
N GLY A 526 -8.96 27.69 23.99
CA GLY A 526 -8.45 26.62 24.85
C GLY A 526 -8.51 25.23 24.22
N ALA A 527 -8.35 24.20 25.04
CA ALA A 527 -8.31 22.80 24.59
C ALA A 527 -9.68 22.33 24.07
N PRO A 528 -9.73 21.32 23.17
CA PRO A 528 -10.97 20.73 22.72
C PRO A 528 -11.81 20.22 23.88
N LEU A 529 -13.11 20.51 23.85
CA LEU A 529 -14.06 19.96 24.80
C LEU A 529 -14.12 18.42 24.67
N PRO A 530 -14.40 17.69 25.77
CA PRO A 530 -14.60 16.26 25.72
C PRO A 530 -15.69 15.90 24.70
N LYS A 531 -15.35 14.97 23.82
CA LYS A 531 -16.29 14.45 22.82
C LYS A 531 -17.17 13.37 23.45
N PRO A 532 -18.35 13.08 22.87
CA PRO A 532 -19.12 11.90 23.24
C PRO A 532 -18.22 10.65 23.28
N ALA A 533 -18.35 9.84 24.33
CA ALA A 533 -17.48 8.68 24.54
C ALA A 533 -17.54 7.66 23.38
N GLY A 534 -18.61 7.72 22.56
CA GLY A 534 -18.88 6.75 21.51
C GLY A 534 -19.10 5.34 22.07
N LEU A 535 -19.48 4.41 21.20
CA LEU A 535 -19.27 2.99 21.49
C LEU A 535 -17.83 2.66 21.09
N SER A 536 -17.14 1.81 21.88
CA SER A 536 -15.70 1.50 21.75
C SER A 536 -15.23 1.48 20.30
N ALA A 537 -14.36 2.44 19.94
CA ALA A 537 -13.74 2.47 18.64
C ALA A 537 -12.76 1.30 18.53
N ALA A 538 -12.80 0.54 17.44
CA ALA A 538 -11.60 -0.19 17.05
C ALA A 538 -10.58 0.87 16.63
N GLU A 539 -9.36 0.80 17.15
CA GLU A 539 -8.31 1.74 16.79
C GLU A 539 -8.12 1.69 15.27
N SER A 540 -8.40 2.82 14.59
CA SER A 540 -7.87 3.01 13.25
C SER A 540 -6.36 3.09 13.37
N VAL A 541 -5.64 2.34 12.54
CA VAL A 541 -4.16 2.27 12.50
C VAL A 541 -3.52 3.56 11.95
N SER A 542 -4.25 4.68 11.96
CA SER A 542 -3.73 5.97 11.54
C SER A 542 -2.57 6.41 12.45
N PRO A 543 -1.49 6.97 11.89
CA PRO A 543 -0.36 7.45 12.70
C PRO A 543 -0.80 8.44 13.78
N LYS A 544 -0.23 8.34 14.98
CA LYS A 544 -0.46 9.31 16.07
C LYS A 544 0.34 10.60 15.82
N LEU A 545 -0.08 11.38 14.82
CA LEU A 545 0.62 12.59 14.38
C LEU A 545 0.76 13.65 15.46
N THR A 546 -0.19 13.73 16.39
CA THR A 546 -0.09 14.60 17.56
C THR A 546 1.10 14.22 18.44
N ASP A 547 1.39 12.93 18.57
CA ASP A 547 2.51 12.44 19.39
C ASP A 547 3.83 12.73 18.68
N VAL A 548 3.89 12.53 17.36
CA VAL A 548 5.05 12.92 16.53
C VAL A 548 5.33 14.42 16.63
N ALA A 549 4.30 15.26 16.49
CA ALA A 549 4.44 16.71 16.61
C ALA A 549 4.88 17.14 18.02
N ARG A 550 4.30 16.57 19.08
CA ARG A 550 4.70 16.82 20.47
C ARG A 550 6.15 16.43 20.73
N ALA A 551 6.60 15.29 20.20
CA ALA A 551 7.99 14.86 20.30
C ALA A 551 8.93 15.85 19.59
N GLN A 552 8.56 16.36 18.41
CA GLN A 552 9.34 17.38 17.71
C GLN A 552 9.42 18.70 18.48
N ILE A 553 8.32 19.17 19.04
CA ILE A 553 8.30 20.40 19.86
C ILE A 553 9.20 20.24 21.09
N ALA A 554 9.10 19.09 21.79
CA ALA A 554 9.95 18.80 22.94
C ALA A 554 11.44 18.76 22.59
N ALA A 555 11.80 18.19 21.44
CA ALA A 555 13.19 18.13 20.97
C ALA A 555 13.73 19.53 20.60
N GLU A 556 12.91 20.39 19.99
CA GLU A 556 13.28 21.78 19.68
C GLU A 556 13.49 22.62 20.96
N GLY A 557 12.66 22.41 21.98
CA GLY A 557 12.80 23.08 23.28
C GLY A 557 14.03 22.64 24.09
N ALA A 558 14.52 21.41 23.90
CA ALA A 558 15.73 20.91 24.56
C ALA A 558 17.04 21.34 23.87
N ALA A 559 16.96 21.82 22.63
CA ALA A 559 18.11 22.27 21.84
C ALA A 559 18.39 23.78 21.96
N ASN A 560 17.45 24.54 22.56
CA ASN A 560 17.54 25.97 22.87
C ASN A 560 17.80 26.16 24.37
#